data_AF-A0AAD9LK24-F1
#
_entry.id   AF-A0AAD9LK24-F1
#
_cell.length_a   1.000
_cell.length_b   1.000
_cell.length_c   1.000
_cell.angle_alpha   90.00
_cell.angle_beta   90.00
_cell.angle_gamma   90.00
#
_symmetry.space_group_name_H-M   'P 1'
#
loop_
_entity.id
_entity.type
_entity.pdbx_description
1 polymer ?
#
loop_
_entity_poly.entity_id
_entity_poly.type
_entity_poly.pdbx_seq_one_letter_code
_entity_poly.pdbx_strand_id
1 'polypeptide(L)'
;MREALTILKQVGVRRPGTSSISHYYVQRRWLGQAPSGRQLKGIDTTWEEAKKLFYKPALSYGEFAKRVDAFRIFAFWALVGGLTLDLFINPPQSQYWTKWNMLKMPSRLLDKINVKPEARDLPPLPALGNDHMTDAAREYTRVCNI
;
A
#
# COMPACT_ATOMS: atom_id res chain seq x y z
N MET A 1 4.90 -62.18 20.60
CA MET A 1 5.07 -61.73 19.19
C MET A 1 3.74 -61.18 18.64
N ARG A 2 3.28 -60.00 19.11
CA ARG A 2 1.99 -59.41 18.71
C ARG A 2 2.05 -57.88 18.55
N GLU A 3 3.19 -57.36 18.10
CA GLU A 3 3.42 -55.90 17.98
C GLU A 3 3.63 -55.42 16.53
N ALA A 4 3.75 -56.33 15.55
CA ALA A 4 4.15 -55.94 14.18
C ALA A 4 2.97 -55.63 13.22
N LEU A 5 1.71 -55.77 13.65
CA LEU A 5 0.54 -55.71 12.77
C LEU A 5 -0.20 -54.35 12.77
N THR A 6 0.30 -53.35 13.49
CA THR A 6 -0.37 -52.04 13.63
C THR A 6 0.28 -50.92 12.79
N ILE A 7 1.17 -51.25 11.84
CA ILE A 7 1.89 -50.25 11.02
C ILE A 7 1.32 -50.14 9.58
N LEU A 8 0.42 -51.04 9.14
CA LEU A 8 -0.06 -51.07 7.75
C LEU A 8 -1.45 -50.45 7.51
N LYS A 9 -1.89 -49.50 8.33
CA LYS A 9 -3.21 -48.83 8.15
C LYS A 9 -3.15 -47.36 7.73
N GLN A 10 -2.09 -46.93 7.02
CA GLN A 10 -2.04 -45.60 6.38
C GLN A 10 -1.40 -45.58 4.98
N VAL A 11 -1.57 -46.64 4.20
CA VAL A 11 -1.39 -46.52 2.73
C VAL A 11 -2.69 -45.97 2.16
N GLY A 12 -2.85 -44.65 2.29
CA GLY A 12 -3.90 -43.90 1.61
C GLY A 12 -3.66 -43.91 0.10
N VAL A 13 -4.29 -44.88 -0.57
CA VAL A 13 -4.39 -45.00 -2.02
C VAL A 13 -5.02 -43.71 -2.59
N ARG A 14 -4.21 -42.82 -3.17
CA ARG A 14 -4.70 -41.71 -3.99
C ARG A 14 -5.12 -42.27 -5.35
N ARG A 15 -6.41 -42.21 -5.68
CA ARG A 15 -6.90 -42.41 -7.04
C ARG A 15 -6.42 -41.25 -7.92
N PRO A 16 -5.94 -41.49 -9.15
CA PRO A 16 -5.68 -40.42 -10.10
C PRO A 16 -7.01 -39.88 -10.63
N GLY A 17 -7.39 -38.69 -10.17
CA GLY A 17 -8.41 -37.89 -10.83
C GLY A 17 -7.80 -37.30 -12.10
N THR A 18 -8.48 -37.49 -13.23
CA THR A 18 -8.16 -36.86 -14.51
C THR A 18 -8.37 -35.34 -14.39
N SER A 19 -7.28 -34.58 -14.37
CA SER A 19 -7.32 -33.12 -14.40
C SER A 19 -6.38 -32.61 -15.50
N SER A 20 -6.99 -31.96 -16.49
CA SER A 20 -6.45 -30.95 -17.42
C SER A 20 -4.94 -30.70 -17.32
N ILE A 21 -4.21 -30.96 -18.42
CA ILE A 21 -2.79 -30.61 -18.56
C ILE A 21 -2.69 -29.10 -18.69
N SER A 22 -2.59 -28.41 -17.55
CA SER A 22 -2.09 -27.05 -17.51
C SER A 22 -0.56 -27.12 -17.40
N HIS A 23 0.13 -26.62 -18.43
CA HIS A 23 1.58 -26.51 -18.46
C HIS A 23 2.04 -25.34 -17.56
N TYR A 24 2.00 -25.52 -16.25
CA TYR A 24 2.74 -24.65 -15.33
C TYR A 24 4.21 -25.08 -15.35
N TYR A 25 5.05 -24.28 -16.01
CA TYR A 25 6.50 -24.41 -15.88
C TYR A 25 6.88 -23.95 -14.47
N VAL A 26 6.99 -24.90 -13.53
CA VAL A 26 7.41 -24.60 -12.15
C VAL A 26 8.91 -24.32 -12.16
N GLN A 27 9.26 -23.05 -12.37
CA GLN A 27 10.63 -22.57 -12.23
C GLN A 27 11.02 -22.62 -10.75
N ARG A 28 11.59 -23.74 -10.30
CA ARG A 28 12.13 -23.87 -8.94
C ARG A 28 13.52 -23.23 -8.88
N ARG A 29 13.63 -22.10 -8.17
CA ARG A 29 14.93 -21.53 -7.81
C ARG A 29 15.49 -22.30 -6.62
N TRP A 30 16.67 -22.90 -6.77
CA TRP A 30 17.38 -23.65 -5.73
C TRP A 30 18.12 -22.70 -4.78
N LEU A 31 17.41 -21.71 -4.22
CA LEU A 31 17.94 -20.74 -3.26
C LEU A 31 18.10 -21.32 -1.83
N GLY A 32 18.20 -22.65 -1.70
CA GLY A 32 18.02 -23.37 -0.44
C GLY A 32 16.55 -23.45 -0.01
N GLN A 33 16.27 -23.81 1.25
CA GLN A 33 14.97 -23.49 1.84
C GLN A 33 14.86 -21.97 1.89
N ALA A 34 14.29 -21.36 0.83
CA ALA A 34 13.75 -20.02 0.94
C ALA A 34 12.86 -20.05 2.19
N PRO A 35 13.16 -19.29 3.26
CA PRO A 35 12.34 -19.31 4.46
C PRO A 35 10.96 -18.85 4.01
N SER A 36 10.05 -19.80 3.79
CA SER A 36 8.65 -19.48 3.67
C SER A 36 8.34 -18.81 4.99
N GLY A 37 8.13 -17.48 4.92
CA GLY A 37 7.95 -16.65 6.10
C GLY A 37 6.94 -17.34 7.02
N ARG A 38 7.24 -17.37 8.31
CA ARG A 38 6.47 -18.16 9.26
C ARG A 38 5.00 -17.79 9.15
N GLN A 39 4.11 -18.77 9.01
CA GLN A 39 2.69 -18.48 8.93
C GLN A 39 2.22 -17.85 10.24
N LEU A 40 1.75 -16.61 10.13
CA LEU A 40 1.19 -15.86 11.25
C LEU A 40 -0.21 -16.39 11.51
N LYS A 41 -0.39 -17.04 12.65
CA LYS A 41 -1.66 -17.69 13.01
C LYS A 41 -2.72 -16.69 13.49
N GLY A 42 -2.33 -15.47 13.89
CA GLY A 42 -3.24 -14.41 14.32
C GLY A 42 -2.52 -13.09 14.61
N ILE A 43 -3.25 -11.97 14.50
CA ILE A 43 -2.69 -10.61 14.65
C ILE A 43 -2.25 -10.34 16.09
N ASP A 44 -3.06 -10.74 17.08
CA ASP A 44 -2.78 -10.47 18.50
C ASP A 44 -1.48 -11.13 18.97
N THR A 45 -1.31 -12.42 18.65
CA THR A 45 -0.08 -13.16 18.96
C THR A 45 1.14 -12.56 18.25
N THR A 46 0.96 -12.07 17.02
CA THR A 46 2.04 -11.42 16.26
C THR A 46 2.43 -10.09 16.90
N TRP A 47 1.46 -9.33 17.40
CA TRP A 47 1.69 -8.07 18.11
C TRP A 47 2.45 -8.30 19.43
N GLU A 48 2.07 -9.31 20.20
CA GLU A 48 2.78 -9.67 21.42
C GLU A 48 4.24 -10.06 21.15
N GLU A 49 4.49 -10.89 20.14
CA GLU A 49 5.85 -11.28 19.73
C GLU A 49 6.66 -10.08 19.20
N ALA A 50 6.04 -9.17 18.46
CA ALA A 50 6.69 -7.95 17.98
C ALA A 50 7.13 -7.06 19.14
N LYS A 51 6.27 -6.86 20.16
CA LYS A 51 6.64 -6.04 21.33
C LYS A 51 7.82 -6.65 22.10
N LYS A 52 7.90 -8.00 22.19
CA LYS A 52 9.03 -8.71 22.85
C LYS A 52 10.39 -8.37 22.24
N LEU A 53 10.45 -7.82 21.04
CA LEU A 53 11.68 -7.37 20.42
C LEU A 53 12.36 -6.23 21.22
N PHE A 54 11.57 -5.35 21.85
CA PHE A 54 12.10 -4.15 22.49
C PHE A 54 12.51 -4.34 23.96
N TYR A 55 11.83 -5.23 24.69
CA TYR A 55 12.04 -5.37 26.14
C TYR A 55 12.65 -6.70 26.56
N LYS A 56 12.71 -7.72 25.68
CA LYS A 56 13.27 -9.03 26.02
C LYS A 56 14.40 -9.41 25.05
N PRO A 57 15.64 -9.64 25.51
CA PRO A 57 16.69 -10.16 24.64
C PRO A 57 16.31 -11.55 24.11
N ALA A 58 16.68 -11.87 22.87
CA ALA A 58 16.43 -13.18 22.28
C ALA A 58 17.54 -14.15 22.70
N LEU A 59 17.16 -15.33 23.20
CA LEU A 59 18.11 -16.37 23.61
C LEU A 59 18.63 -17.20 22.41
N SER A 60 17.84 -17.26 21.34
CA SER A 60 18.16 -17.97 20.11
C SER A 60 17.92 -17.10 18.89
N TYR A 61 18.76 -17.27 17.86
CA TYR A 61 18.57 -16.63 16.56
C TYR A 61 17.19 -16.92 15.96
N GLY A 62 16.68 -18.15 16.15
CA GLY A 62 15.35 -18.53 15.68
C GLY A 62 14.24 -17.73 16.36
N GLU A 63 14.42 -17.27 17.59
CA GLU A 63 13.47 -16.37 18.26
C GLU A 63 13.60 -14.94 17.77
N PHE A 64 14.83 -14.45 17.60
CA PHE A 64 15.09 -13.12 17.07
C PHE A 64 14.45 -12.95 15.69
N ALA A 65 14.68 -13.89 14.77
CA ALA A 65 14.11 -13.86 13.43
C ALA A 65 12.57 -13.81 13.44
N LYS A 66 11.92 -14.59 14.34
CA LYS A 66 10.45 -14.58 14.48
C LYS A 66 9.91 -13.22 14.91
N ARG A 67 10.58 -12.55 15.86
CA ARG A 67 10.14 -11.25 16.38
C ARG A 67 10.33 -10.16 15.34
N VAL A 68 11.41 -10.21 14.56
CA VAL A 68 11.66 -9.28 13.44
C VAL A 68 10.64 -9.47 12.32
N ASP A 69 10.33 -10.72 11.95
CA ASP A 69 9.31 -11.01 10.93
C ASP A 69 7.93 -10.49 11.35
N ALA A 70 7.57 -10.67 12.63
CA ALA A 70 6.35 -10.12 13.20
C ALA A 70 6.33 -8.58 13.15
N PHE A 71 7.43 -7.94 13.54
CA PHE A 71 7.57 -6.47 13.54
C PHE A 71 7.49 -5.88 12.13
N ARG A 72 8.07 -6.55 11.12
CA ARG A 72 8.13 -6.06 9.73
C ARG A 72 6.77 -5.69 9.16
N ILE A 73 5.74 -6.49 9.42
CA ILE A 73 4.39 -6.23 8.90
C ILE A 73 3.81 -4.98 9.54
N PHE A 74 3.98 -4.80 10.85
CA PHE A 74 3.52 -3.59 11.53
C PHE A 74 4.30 -2.36 11.07
N ALA A 75 5.62 -2.47 10.88
CA ALA A 75 6.44 -1.39 10.34
C ALA A 75 5.98 -0.96 8.94
N PHE A 76 5.66 -1.93 8.06
CA PHE A 76 5.14 -1.64 6.73
C PHE A 76 3.82 -0.85 6.80
N TRP A 77 2.85 -1.33 7.59
CA TRP A 77 1.56 -0.65 7.72
C TRP A 77 1.66 0.69 8.46
N ALA A 78 2.56 0.82 9.43
CA ALA A 78 2.82 2.08 10.11
C ALA A 78 3.43 3.12 9.16
N LEU A 79 4.35 2.70 8.30
CA LEU A 79 4.98 3.59 7.32
C LEU A 79 3.98 4.00 6.24
N VAL A 80 3.27 3.02 5.65
CA VAL A 80 2.22 3.30 4.67
C VAL A 80 1.17 4.20 5.29
N GLY A 81 0.57 3.81 6.42
CA GLY A 81 -0.46 4.58 7.10
C GLY A 81 0.01 5.97 7.54
N GLY A 82 1.25 6.08 8.03
CA GLY A 82 1.86 7.35 8.41
C GLY A 82 2.02 8.29 7.21
N LEU A 83 2.52 7.79 6.08
CA LEU A 83 2.63 8.58 4.84
C LEU A 83 1.26 8.96 4.29
N THR A 84 0.27 8.06 4.33
CA THR A 84 -1.08 8.41 3.87
C THR A 84 -1.68 9.50 4.75
N LEU A 85 -1.52 9.39 6.07
CA LEU A 85 -2.06 10.35 7.02
C LEU A 85 -1.35 11.70 6.93
N ASP A 86 -0.04 11.71 6.74
CA ASP A 86 0.73 12.93 6.44
C ASP A 86 0.25 13.59 5.14
N LEU A 87 -0.02 12.80 4.10
CA LEU A 87 -0.56 13.30 2.84
C LEU A 87 -1.98 13.89 2.99
N PHE A 88 -2.78 13.34 3.90
CA PHE A 88 -4.10 13.87 4.23
C PHE A 88 -4.04 15.20 4.99
N ILE A 89 -3.13 15.33 5.96
CA ILE A 89 -2.98 16.55 6.77
C ILE A 89 -2.31 17.66 5.97
N ASN A 90 -1.21 17.33 5.28
CA ASN A 90 -0.36 18.27 4.55
C ASN A 90 -0.35 17.91 3.05
N PRO A 91 -1.45 18.16 2.33
CA PRO A 91 -1.48 17.88 0.90
C PRO A 91 -0.49 18.80 0.16
N PRO A 92 0.26 18.29 -0.82
CA PRO A 92 1.18 19.10 -1.59
C PRO A 92 0.42 20.13 -2.44
N GLN A 93 1.06 21.28 -2.72
CA GLN A 93 0.47 22.43 -3.40
C GLN A 93 0.19 22.24 -4.91
N SER A 94 -0.14 21.02 -5.35
CA SER A 94 -0.51 20.80 -6.74
C SER A 94 -1.99 21.11 -6.98
N GLN A 95 -2.33 21.57 -8.18
CA GLN A 95 -3.72 21.86 -8.57
C GLN A 95 -4.65 20.65 -8.41
N TYR A 96 -4.10 19.43 -8.50
CA TYR A 96 -4.84 18.19 -8.26
C TYR A 96 -5.38 18.12 -6.82
N TRP A 97 -4.53 18.35 -5.82
CA TRP A 97 -4.96 18.33 -4.41
C TRP A 97 -5.86 19.51 -4.08
N THR A 98 -5.67 20.68 -4.69
CA THR A 98 -6.63 21.79 -4.55
C THR A 98 -8.03 21.39 -4.99
N LYS A 99 -8.19 20.52 -6.00
CA LYS A 99 -9.50 20.07 -6.48
C LYS A 99 -10.07 18.89 -5.66
N TRP A 100 -9.24 17.92 -5.29
CA TRP A 100 -9.66 16.64 -4.71
C TRP A 100 -9.36 16.46 -3.21
N ASN A 101 -8.91 17.50 -2.50
CA ASN A 101 -8.66 17.38 -1.07
C ASN A 101 -9.93 16.97 -0.29
N MET A 102 -9.92 15.74 0.24
CA MET A 102 -11.06 15.14 0.94
C MET A 102 -11.49 15.95 2.16
N LEU A 103 -10.57 16.65 2.85
CA LEU A 103 -10.92 17.50 3.99
C LEU A 103 -11.67 18.77 3.60
N LYS A 104 -11.44 19.31 2.39
CA LYS A 104 -12.13 20.53 1.90
C LYS A 104 -13.37 20.24 1.04
N MET A 105 -13.58 18.98 0.66
CA MET A 105 -14.76 18.53 -0.09
C MET A 105 -16.10 18.77 0.63
N PRO A 106 -16.29 18.46 1.92
CA PRO A 106 -17.58 18.68 2.57
C PRO A 106 -17.95 20.16 2.66
N SER A 107 -16.98 21.06 2.87
CA SER A 107 -17.22 22.52 2.84
C SER A 107 -17.66 22.98 1.45
N ARG A 108 -17.05 22.48 0.37
CA ARG A 108 -17.46 22.81 -1.01
C ARG A 108 -18.82 22.25 -1.39
N LEU A 109 -19.20 21.10 -0.84
CA LEU A 109 -20.53 20.52 -1.03
C LEU A 109 -21.58 21.35 -0.29
N LEU A 110 -21.29 21.73 0.97
CA LEU A 110 -22.16 22.62 1.75
C LEU A 110 -22.29 24.02 1.13
N ASP A 111 -21.21 24.58 0.59
CA ASP A 111 -21.26 25.84 -0.19
C ASP A 111 -22.18 25.71 -1.41
N LYS A 112 -22.15 24.58 -2.12
CA LYS A 112 -23.05 24.33 -3.27
C LYS A 112 -24.51 24.20 -2.86
N ILE A 113 -24.79 23.79 -1.63
CA ILE A 113 -26.15 23.62 -1.10
C ILE A 113 -26.66 24.94 -0.50
N ASN A 114 -25.78 25.83 -0.03
CA ASN A 114 -26.14 27.01 0.75
C ASN A 114 -25.85 28.37 0.07
N VAL A 115 -25.34 28.39 -1.17
CA VAL A 115 -24.97 29.65 -1.87
C VAL A 115 -25.89 29.93 -3.06
N LYS A 116 -26.71 30.99 -2.90
CA LYS A 116 -27.20 31.87 -3.98
C LYS A 116 -25.97 32.43 -4.71
N PRO A 117 -25.92 32.48 -6.05
CA PRO A 117 -24.68 32.77 -6.79
C PRO A 117 -24.17 34.19 -6.48
N GLU A 118 -23.31 34.30 -5.48
CA GLU A 118 -22.54 35.51 -5.20
C GLU A 118 -21.21 35.36 -5.94
N ALA A 119 -21.00 36.27 -6.90
CA ALA A 119 -19.84 36.31 -7.76
C ALA A 119 -18.58 36.42 -6.90
N ARG A 120 -17.71 35.40 -6.96
CA ARG A 120 -16.38 35.49 -6.36
C ARG A 120 -15.60 36.54 -7.15
N ASP A 121 -15.17 37.59 -6.46
CA ASP A 121 -14.15 38.54 -6.92
C ASP A 121 -12.81 37.82 -7.12
N LEU A 122 -12.73 37.01 -8.18
CA LEU A 122 -11.46 36.65 -8.78
C LEU A 122 -10.91 37.93 -9.41
N PRO A 123 -9.61 38.24 -9.27
CA PRO A 123 -9.02 39.30 -10.07
C PRO A 123 -9.39 39.03 -11.53
N PRO A 124 -9.85 40.04 -12.28
CA PRO A 124 -10.32 39.85 -13.64
C PRO A 124 -9.26 39.09 -14.41
N LEU A 125 -9.67 37.97 -15.01
CA LEU A 125 -8.77 37.16 -15.85
C LEU A 125 -8.10 38.12 -16.83
N PRO A 126 -6.76 38.05 -17.00
CA PRO A 126 -6.07 38.92 -17.94
C PRO A 126 -6.73 38.74 -19.31
N ALA A 127 -7.08 39.86 -19.94
CA ALA A 127 -7.83 39.88 -21.19
C ALA A 127 -7.08 39.00 -22.21
N LEU A 128 -7.76 37.95 -22.67
CA LEU A 128 -7.20 37.03 -23.65
C LEU A 128 -7.13 37.79 -24.98
N GLY A 129 -5.94 37.84 -25.59
CA GLY A 129 -5.78 38.50 -26.88
C GLY A 129 -6.58 37.82 -28.00
N ASN A 130 -6.73 38.50 -29.14
CA ASN A 130 -7.43 37.97 -30.33
C ASN A 130 -6.80 36.68 -30.89
N ASP A 131 -5.56 36.40 -30.50
CA ASP A 131 -4.75 35.23 -30.78
C ASP A 131 -4.96 34.09 -29.76
N HIS A 132 -5.90 34.24 -28.82
CA HIS A 132 -6.15 33.30 -27.71
C HIS A 132 -4.93 33.04 -26.80
N MET A 133 -3.92 33.90 -26.86
CA MET A 133 -2.70 33.81 -26.05
C MET A 133 -2.73 34.83 -24.92
N THR A 134 -2.18 34.45 -23.77
CA THR A 134 -1.91 35.40 -22.68
C THR A 134 -0.61 36.17 -22.94
N ASP A 135 -0.49 37.38 -22.40
CA ASP A 135 0.73 38.20 -22.58
C ASP A 135 2.00 37.47 -22.09
N ALA A 136 1.89 36.70 -21.00
CA ALA A 136 2.99 35.86 -20.52
C ALA A 136 3.40 34.78 -21.55
N ALA A 137 2.45 34.20 -22.29
CA ALA A 137 2.76 33.21 -23.31
C ALA A 137 3.42 33.84 -24.55
N ARG A 138 3.04 35.08 -24.90
CA ARG A 138 3.71 35.85 -25.97
C ARG A 138 5.14 36.20 -25.58
N GLU A 139 5.36 36.64 -24.34
CA GLU A 139 6.69 36.98 -23.86
C GLU A 139 7.60 35.75 -23.83
N TYR A 140 7.09 34.60 -23.39
CA TYR A 140 7.83 33.34 -23.44
C TYR A 140 8.20 32.95 -24.88
N THR A 141 7.27 33.09 -25.82
CA THR A 141 7.52 32.76 -27.23
C THR A 141 8.53 33.73 -27.85
N ARG A 142 8.48 35.02 -27.49
CA ARG A 142 9.47 36.01 -27.92
C ARG A 142 10.86 35.67 -27.37
N VAL A 143 10.97 35.27 -26.10
CA VAL A 143 12.27 35.01 -25.45
C VAL A 143 12.87 33.68 -25.89
N CYS A 144 12.05 32.64 -26.07
CA CYS A 144 12.53 31.29 -26.35
C CYS A 144 12.64 30.94 -27.84
N ASN A 145 12.08 31.76 -28.73
CA ASN A 145 12.09 31.50 -30.18
C ASN A 145 12.98 32.50 -30.94
N ILE A 146 14.03 33.00 -30.27
CA ILE A 146 15.18 33.72 -30.85
C ILE A 146 16.25 32.73 -31.26
#